data_AF-A0A929V2F8-F1
#
_entry.id   AF-A0A929V2F8-F1
#
_cell.length_a   1.000
_cell.length_b   1.000
_cell.length_c   1.000
_cell.angle_alpha   90.00
_cell.angle_beta   90.00
_cell.angle_gamma   90.00
#
_symmetry.space_group_name_H-M   'P 1'
#
loop_
_entity.id
_entity.type
_entity.pdbx_description
1 polymer ?
#
loop_
_entity_poly.entity_id
_entity_poly.type
_entity_poly.pdbx_seq_one_letter_code
_entity_poly.pdbx_strand_id
1 'polypeptide(L)'
;MNNQAFIDGQNLYMNTKASSWTVDLTRFRVYLKERYNVEKAYYFLGAVDEDNQDLYEKIQTSGFILIFREHSQSMIGKKKGNVDTDIVFTVMSKIADAEQFDNIILVSGDGDYYKMVKYLVEKGRFAKLLAPNRHSTSSLYRPFTPRYVDFLDNPDVKNKIEYKKKNK
;
A
#
# COMPACT_ATOMS: atom_id res chain seq x y z
N MET A 1 11.75 11.85 -11.08
CA MET A 1 11.86 10.60 -10.30
C MET A 1 10.75 9.67 -10.72
N ASN A 2 11.01 8.37 -10.82
CA ASN A 2 10.08 7.31 -11.24
C ASN A 2 9.96 6.29 -10.09
N ASN A 3 9.18 6.62 -9.06
CA ASN A 3 8.98 5.72 -7.92
C ASN A 3 7.83 4.74 -8.19
N GLN A 4 7.86 3.61 -7.48
CA GLN A 4 6.79 2.61 -7.52
C GLN A 4 6.17 2.43 -6.14
N ALA A 5 4.83 2.33 -6.08
CA ALA A 5 4.10 2.10 -4.85
C ALA A 5 3.56 0.67 -4.78
N PHE A 6 3.63 0.06 -3.60
CA PHE A 6 3.12 -1.28 -3.29
C PHE A 6 2.15 -1.12 -2.14
N ILE A 7 0.89 -1.46 -2.39
CA ILE A 7 -0.21 -1.22 -1.47
C ILE A 7 -0.75 -2.55 -0.97
N ASP A 8 -0.65 -2.75 0.33
CA ASP A 8 -1.39 -3.80 1.03
C ASP A 8 -2.84 -3.34 1.17
N GLY A 9 -3.70 -3.83 0.27
CA GLY A 9 -5.08 -3.37 0.18
C GLY A 9 -5.91 -3.71 1.40
N GLN A 10 -5.65 -4.86 2.04
CA GLN A 10 -6.34 -5.27 3.25
C GLN A 10 -5.89 -4.43 4.44
N ASN A 11 -4.59 -4.20 4.61
CA ASN A 11 -4.06 -3.35 5.66
C ASN A 11 -4.57 -1.90 5.51
N LEU A 12 -4.58 -1.34 4.30
CA LEU A 12 -5.14 -0.02 4.03
C LEU A 12 -6.61 0.07 4.46
N TYR A 13 -7.46 -0.82 3.93
CA TYR A 13 -8.90 -0.80 4.19
C TYR A 13 -9.22 -0.97 5.68
N MET A 14 -8.65 -1.99 6.33
CA MET A 14 -8.96 -2.31 7.71
C MET A 14 -8.57 -1.19 8.67
N ASN A 15 -7.41 -0.57 8.45
CA ASN A 15 -6.89 0.48 9.33
C ASN A 15 -7.59 1.84 9.15
N THR A 16 -7.98 2.21 7.92
CA THR A 16 -8.78 3.43 7.73
C THR A 16 -10.20 3.25 8.24
N LYS A 17 -10.81 2.08 8.00
CA LYS A 17 -12.16 1.77 8.49
C LYS A 17 -12.24 1.76 10.02
N ALA A 18 -11.24 1.16 10.68
CA ALA A 18 -11.13 1.19 12.14
C ALA A 18 -11.00 2.63 12.69
N SER A 19 -10.53 3.56 11.88
CA SER A 19 -10.40 4.99 12.20
C SER A 19 -11.58 5.83 11.66
N SER A 20 -12.68 5.17 11.29
CA SER A 20 -13.93 5.79 10.81
C SER A 20 -13.77 6.68 9.57
N TRP A 21 -12.88 6.30 8.65
CA TRP A 21 -12.79 6.96 7.35
C TRP A 21 -12.47 5.97 6.23
N THR A 22 -12.62 6.43 4.99
CA THR A 22 -12.38 5.61 3.80
C THR A 22 -11.57 6.41 2.81
N VAL A 23 -10.63 5.74 2.16
CA VAL A 23 -9.78 6.35 1.12
C VAL A 23 -10.56 6.45 -0.18
N ASP A 24 -10.55 7.62 -0.78
CA ASP A 24 -10.89 7.82 -2.18
C ASP A 24 -9.70 7.38 -3.03
N LEU A 25 -9.81 6.23 -3.68
CA LEU A 25 -8.72 5.63 -4.45
C LEU A 25 -8.23 6.54 -5.58
N THR A 26 -9.13 7.27 -6.25
CA THR A 26 -8.75 8.17 -7.34
C THR A 26 -7.91 9.33 -6.79
N ARG A 27 -8.35 9.96 -5.69
CA ARG A 27 -7.58 11.02 -5.04
C ARG A 27 -6.27 10.50 -4.45
N PHE A 28 -6.28 9.28 -3.91
CA PHE A 28 -5.09 8.66 -3.38
C PHE A 28 -4.06 8.39 -4.47
N ARG A 29 -4.48 7.93 -5.66
CA ARG A 29 -3.58 7.76 -6.81
C ARG A 29 -2.93 9.07 -7.23
N VAL A 30 -3.70 10.16 -7.27
CA VAL A 30 -3.19 11.51 -7.56
C VAL A 30 -2.19 11.94 -6.49
N TYR A 31 -2.52 11.76 -5.22
CA TYR A 31 -1.63 12.07 -4.10
C TYR A 31 -0.29 11.33 -4.21
N LEU A 32 -0.31 10.02 -4.48
CA LEU A 32 0.91 9.23 -4.69
C LEU A 32 1.76 9.78 -5.85
N LYS A 33 1.11 10.13 -6.96
CA LYS A 33 1.79 10.70 -8.14
C LYS A 33 2.43 12.05 -7.82
N GLU A 34 1.66 12.99 -7.31
CA GLU A 34 2.10 14.38 -7.11
C GLU A 34 3.08 14.53 -5.94
N ARG A 35 2.82 13.84 -4.82
CA ARG A 35 3.62 14.01 -3.61
C ARG A 35 4.92 13.21 -3.65
N TYR A 36 4.88 12.03 -4.26
CA TYR A 36 5.98 11.07 -4.20
C TYR A 36 6.46 10.58 -5.57
N ASN A 37 6.03 11.19 -6.67
CA ASN A 37 6.44 10.83 -8.04
C ASN A 37 6.22 9.34 -8.36
N VAL A 38 5.06 8.80 -7.94
CA VAL A 38 4.67 7.40 -8.21
C VAL A 38 4.10 7.24 -9.61
N GLU A 39 4.86 6.59 -10.48
CA GLU A 39 4.43 6.27 -11.84
C GLU A 39 3.60 4.98 -11.90
N LYS A 40 4.03 3.92 -11.20
CA LYS A 40 3.28 2.65 -11.08
C LYS A 40 2.88 2.40 -9.63
N ALA A 41 1.62 2.02 -9.43
CA ALA A 41 1.07 1.71 -8.10
C ALA A 41 0.38 0.34 -8.14
N TYR A 42 0.94 -0.63 -7.43
CA TYR A 42 0.49 -2.02 -7.37
C TYR A 42 -0.38 -2.22 -6.13
N TYR A 43 -1.63 -2.64 -6.32
CA TYR A 43 -2.61 -2.83 -5.25
C TYR A 43 -2.87 -4.33 -5.06
N PHE A 44 -2.49 -4.86 -3.91
CA PHE A 44 -2.52 -6.30 -3.64
C PHE A 44 -3.76 -6.69 -2.84
N LEU A 45 -4.42 -7.77 -3.27
CA LEU A 45 -5.55 -8.41 -2.58
C LEU A 45 -5.34 -9.92 -2.46
N GLY A 46 -5.82 -10.53 -1.38
CA GLY A 46 -5.53 -11.92 -1.07
C GLY A 46 -6.29 -12.95 -1.91
N ALA A 47 -7.53 -12.68 -2.32
CA ALA A 47 -8.30 -13.58 -3.18
C ALA A 47 -9.34 -12.80 -3.97
N VAL A 48 -9.71 -13.35 -5.12
CA VAL A 48 -10.88 -12.89 -5.87
C VAL A 48 -12.14 -13.31 -5.11
N ASP A 49 -13.08 -12.39 -5.08
CA ASP A 49 -14.41 -12.50 -4.46
C ASP A 49 -15.40 -11.89 -5.45
N GLU A 50 -16.40 -12.67 -5.86
CA GLU A 50 -17.39 -12.31 -6.87
C GLU A 50 -18.27 -11.13 -6.44
N ASP A 51 -18.45 -10.93 -5.14
CA ASP A 51 -19.25 -9.83 -4.59
C ASP A 51 -18.51 -8.48 -4.63
N ASN A 52 -17.21 -8.47 -4.95
CA ASN A 52 -16.34 -7.30 -4.90
C ASN A 52 -15.94 -6.76 -6.30
N GLN A 53 -16.65 -7.14 -7.37
CA GLN A 53 -16.33 -6.68 -8.74
C GLN A 53 -16.26 -5.16 -8.87
N ASP A 54 -17.23 -4.43 -8.30
CA ASP A 54 -17.25 -2.96 -8.30
C ASP A 54 -16.01 -2.36 -7.64
N LEU A 55 -15.48 -3.00 -6.60
CA LEU A 55 -14.25 -2.56 -5.93
C LEU A 55 -13.05 -2.77 -6.84
N TYR A 56 -12.96 -3.91 -7.53
CA TYR A 56 -11.86 -4.19 -8.46
C TYR A 56 -11.84 -3.21 -9.62
N GLU A 57 -13.00 -2.97 -10.23
CA GLU A 57 -13.15 -1.96 -11.28
C GLU A 57 -12.75 -0.58 -10.76
N LYS A 58 -13.18 -0.19 -9.56
CA LYS A 58 -12.80 1.08 -8.94
C LYS A 58 -11.29 1.21 -8.71
N ILE A 59 -10.62 0.14 -8.26
CA ILE A 59 -9.16 0.12 -8.08
C ILE A 59 -8.47 0.34 -9.43
N GLN A 60 -8.87 -0.40 -10.46
CA GLN A 60 -8.25 -0.34 -11.79
C GLN A 60 -8.51 1.00 -12.49
N THR A 61 -9.76 1.47 -12.50
CA THR A 61 -10.14 2.77 -13.09
C THR A 61 -9.52 3.95 -12.34
N SER A 62 -9.18 3.80 -11.05
CA SER A 62 -8.39 4.79 -10.31
C SER A 62 -6.91 4.79 -10.67
N GLY A 63 -6.45 3.93 -11.59
CA GLY A 63 -5.08 3.90 -12.10
C GLY A 63 -4.10 3.04 -11.28
N PHE A 64 -4.60 2.08 -10.50
CA PHE A 64 -3.79 1.07 -9.84
C PHE A 64 -3.70 -0.21 -10.68
N ILE A 65 -2.56 -0.89 -10.56
CA ILE A 65 -2.35 -2.24 -11.10
C ILE A 65 -2.81 -3.22 -10.01
N LEU A 66 -4.00 -3.80 -10.20
CA LEU A 66 -4.57 -4.77 -9.26
C LEU A 66 -3.85 -6.12 -9.39
N ILE A 67 -3.34 -6.64 -8.27
CA ILE A 67 -2.66 -7.94 -8.17
C ILE A 67 -3.38 -8.78 -7.12
N PHE A 68 -3.70 -10.02 -7.47
CA PHE A 68 -4.17 -11.01 -6.53
C PHE A 68 -3.04 -11.96 -6.15
N ARG A 69 -3.04 -12.45 -4.92
CA ARG A 69 -2.09 -13.45 -4.43
C ARG A 69 -2.03 -14.69 -5.32
N GLU A 70 -0.83 -15.20 -5.56
CA GLU A 70 -0.60 -16.42 -6.33
C GLU A 70 -0.63 -17.68 -5.43
N HIS A 71 -1.80 -18.10 -4.94
CA HIS A 71 -1.90 -19.40 -4.26
C HIS A 71 -3.21 -20.15 -4.50
N SER A 72 -3.07 -21.48 -4.49
CA SER A 72 -4.12 -22.49 -4.60
C SER A 72 -5.34 -22.22 -3.71
N GLN A 73 -6.53 -22.37 -4.30
CA GLN A 73 -7.84 -22.33 -3.63
C GLN A 73 -7.96 -23.30 -2.44
N SER A 74 -7.02 -24.23 -2.24
CA SER A 74 -7.05 -25.27 -1.20
C SER A 74 -6.60 -24.86 0.21
N MET A 75 -6.10 -23.63 0.45
CA MET A 75 -5.75 -23.20 1.81
C MET A 75 -6.97 -22.64 2.57
N ILE A 76 -7.74 -23.54 3.18
CA ILE A 76 -8.85 -23.20 4.10
C ILE A 76 -8.26 -22.70 5.43
N GLY A 77 -8.37 -21.40 5.72
CA GLY A 77 -8.05 -20.81 7.03
C GLY A 77 -7.82 -19.29 7.01
N LYS A 78 -7.60 -18.70 8.21
CA LYS A 78 -7.31 -17.26 8.46
C LYS A 78 -6.19 -16.64 7.59
N LYS A 79 -5.38 -17.46 6.91
CA LYS A 79 -4.31 -17.05 5.99
C LYS A 79 -4.79 -16.70 4.57
N LYS A 80 -6.09 -16.72 4.29
CA LYS A 80 -6.65 -16.48 2.94
C LYS A 80 -6.42 -15.05 2.40
N GLY A 81 -6.19 -14.06 3.28
CA GLY A 81 -6.09 -12.64 2.90
C GLY A 81 -4.68 -12.03 2.89
N ASN A 82 -3.70 -12.69 3.53
CA ASN A 82 -2.35 -12.12 3.68
C ASN A 82 -1.60 -12.14 2.33
N VAL A 83 -1.12 -10.97 1.91
CA VAL A 83 -0.39 -10.71 0.65
C VAL A 83 1.08 -10.34 0.89
N ASP A 84 1.58 -10.50 2.12
CA ASP A 84 2.87 -9.96 2.55
C ASP A 84 4.01 -10.58 1.75
N THR A 85 3.97 -11.91 1.59
CA THR A 85 4.96 -12.63 0.78
C THR A 85 4.92 -12.19 -0.68
N ASP A 86 3.73 -12.00 -1.27
CA ASP A 86 3.58 -11.57 -2.65
C ASP A 86 4.13 -10.16 -2.87
N ILE A 87 3.86 -9.23 -1.95
CA ILE A 87 4.42 -7.87 -1.97
C ILE A 87 5.95 -7.94 -1.84
N VAL A 88 6.47 -8.66 -0.84
CA VAL A 88 7.92 -8.77 -0.63
C VAL A 88 8.59 -9.39 -1.86
N PHE A 89 8.05 -10.48 -2.40
CA PHE A 89 8.59 -11.12 -3.59
C PHE A 89 8.56 -10.18 -4.80
N THR A 90 7.44 -9.51 -5.06
CA THR A 90 7.30 -8.59 -6.21
C THR A 90 8.29 -7.42 -6.10
N VAL A 91 8.49 -6.85 -4.91
CA VAL A 91 9.47 -5.78 -4.71
C VAL A 91 10.88 -6.30 -4.96
N MET A 92 11.23 -7.45 -4.39
CA MET A 92 12.59 -7.99 -4.48
C MET A 92 12.93 -8.51 -5.87
N SER A 93 11.98 -9.13 -6.59
CA SER A 93 12.18 -9.59 -7.98
C SER A 93 12.45 -8.41 -8.91
N LYS A 94 11.67 -7.33 -8.81
CA LYS A 94 11.88 -6.11 -9.58
C LYS A 94 13.27 -5.49 -9.40
N ILE A 95 13.80 -5.57 -8.17
CA ILE A 95 15.17 -5.12 -7.88
C ILE A 95 16.20 -6.08 -8.47
N ALA A 96 16.00 -7.39 -8.30
CA ALA A 96 16.89 -8.42 -8.81
C ALA A 96 16.98 -8.41 -10.35
N ASP A 97 15.85 -8.18 -11.02
CA ASP A 97 15.72 -8.09 -12.47
C ASP A 97 16.17 -6.73 -13.02
N ALA A 98 16.69 -5.85 -12.15
CA ALA A 98 17.18 -4.51 -12.49
C ALA A 98 16.17 -3.66 -13.28
N GLU A 99 14.88 -3.75 -12.94
CA GLU A 99 13.86 -2.89 -13.54
C GLU A 99 14.19 -1.40 -13.30
N GLN A 100 13.92 -0.57 -14.29
CA GLN A 100 14.20 0.86 -14.23
C GLN A 100 13.13 1.62 -13.41
N PHE A 101 13.43 1.84 -12.13
CA PHE A 101 12.69 2.71 -11.22
C PHE A 101 13.61 3.19 -10.09
N ASP A 102 13.26 4.32 -9.48
CA ASP A 102 14.11 4.96 -8.48
C ASP A 102 13.98 4.28 -7.12
N ASN A 103 12.82 4.46 -6.47
CA ASN A 103 12.59 4.00 -5.10
C ASN A 103 11.22 3.35 -4.91
N ILE A 104 11.14 2.56 -3.85
CA ILE A 104 9.94 1.88 -3.39
C ILE A 104 9.19 2.74 -2.38
N ILE A 105 7.87 2.77 -2.52
CA ILE A 105 6.92 3.28 -1.52
C ILE A 105 6.04 2.10 -1.09
N LEU A 106 5.92 1.89 0.21
CA LEU A 106 5.07 0.84 0.78
C LEU A 106 3.90 1.49 1.51
N VAL A 107 2.68 1.11 1.18
CA VAL A 107 1.46 1.53 1.88
C VAL A 107 1.00 0.39 2.77
N SER A 108 1.46 0.39 4.01
CA SER A 108 1.07 -0.56 5.07
C SER A 108 1.59 -0.06 6.42
N GLY A 109 0.96 -0.47 7.51
CA GLY A 109 1.48 -0.33 8.87
C GLY A 109 2.07 -1.63 9.45
N ASP A 110 2.06 -2.73 8.67
CA ASP A 110 2.40 -4.07 9.17
C ASP A 110 3.92 -4.22 9.44
N GLY A 111 4.25 -4.84 10.57
CA GLY A 111 5.61 -5.14 10.98
C GLY A 111 6.28 -6.24 10.17
N ASP A 112 5.53 -7.09 9.49
CA ASP A 112 6.09 -8.21 8.70
C ASP A 112 6.95 -7.71 7.52
N TYR A 113 6.67 -6.50 7.02
CA TYR A 113 7.50 -5.83 6.01
C TYR A 113 8.78 -5.19 6.56
N TYR A 114 8.96 -5.08 7.87
CA TYR A 114 10.04 -4.29 8.48
C TYR A 114 11.43 -4.70 7.99
N LYS A 115 11.69 -6.00 7.84
CA LYS A 115 12.99 -6.49 7.36
C LYS A 115 13.29 -6.02 5.94
N MET A 116 12.29 -6.07 5.04
CA MET A 116 12.40 -5.55 3.67
C MET A 116 12.63 -4.04 3.70
N VAL A 117 11.81 -3.29 4.45
CA VAL A 117 11.94 -1.83 4.55
C VAL A 117 13.33 -1.42 5.03
N LYS A 118 13.80 -2.04 6.13
CA LYS A 118 15.14 -1.77 6.67
C LYS A 118 16.23 -2.02 5.64
N TYR A 119 16.19 -3.16 4.96
CA TYR A 119 17.17 -3.49 3.92
C TYR A 119 17.14 -2.47 2.77
N LEU A 120 15.96 -2.09 2.28
CA LEU A 120 15.83 -1.12 1.18
C LEU A 120 16.29 0.28 1.58
N VAL A 121 16.10 0.68 2.84
CA VAL A 121 16.65 1.93 3.38
C VAL A 121 18.18 1.91 3.36
N GLU A 122 18.80 0.82 3.83
CA GLU A 122 20.26 0.64 3.81
C GLU A 122 20.83 0.63 2.37
N LYS A 123 20.06 0.14 1.40
CA LYS A 123 20.42 0.17 -0.03
C LYS A 123 20.09 1.47 -0.75
N GLY A 124 19.48 2.45 -0.06
CA GLY A 124 19.06 3.70 -0.68
C GLY A 124 17.99 3.52 -1.77
N ARG A 125 17.17 2.47 -1.68
CA ARG A 125 16.08 2.12 -2.63
C ARG A 125 14.68 2.30 -2.03
N PHE A 126 14.57 2.88 -0.84
CA PHE A 126 13.30 3.11 -0.14
C PHE A 126 13.02 4.60 0.00
N ALA A 127 11.85 5.04 -0.49
CA ALA A 127 11.42 6.42 -0.38
C ALA A 127 10.53 6.66 0.83
N LYS A 128 9.51 5.82 1.05
CA LYS A 128 8.50 6.08 2.10
C LYS A 128 7.66 4.86 2.47
N LEU A 129 7.42 4.69 3.77
CA LEU A 129 6.31 3.94 4.33
C LEU A 129 5.15 4.90 4.58
N LEU A 130 4.00 4.62 3.99
CA LEU A 130 2.75 5.36 4.19
C LEU A 130 1.80 4.49 5.03
N ALA A 131 1.85 4.70 6.34
CA ALA A 131 1.04 3.92 7.25
C ALA A 131 -0.41 4.46 7.30
N PRO A 132 -1.44 3.62 7.16
CA PRO A 132 -2.83 4.08 7.15
C PRO A 132 -3.32 4.70 8.46
N ASN A 133 -2.80 4.21 9.59
CA ASN A 133 -3.16 4.63 10.94
C ASN A 133 -1.94 4.52 11.85
N ARG A 134 -1.59 5.60 12.54
CA ARG A 134 -0.44 5.69 13.45
C ARG A 134 -0.53 4.76 14.64
N HIS A 135 -1.73 4.55 15.18
CA HIS A 135 -1.95 3.76 16.39
C HIS A 135 -1.82 2.26 16.16
N SER A 136 -2.07 1.79 14.94
CA SER A 136 -1.93 0.38 14.56
C SER A 136 -0.63 0.07 13.81
N THR A 137 0.18 1.09 13.53
CA THR A 137 1.50 0.91 12.90
C THR A 137 2.43 0.15 13.84
N SER A 138 3.14 -0.86 13.32
CA SER A 138 4.09 -1.64 14.10
C SER A 138 5.14 -0.78 14.78
N SER A 139 5.38 -1.05 16.06
CA SER A 139 6.40 -0.36 16.87
C SER A 139 7.82 -0.53 16.33
N LEU A 140 8.06 -1.54 15.46
CA LEU A 140 9.33 -1.73 14.75
C LEU A 140 9.72 -0.52 13.91
N TYR A 141 8.75 0.29 13.46
CA TYR A 141 9.03 1.48 12.66
C TYR A 141 9.42 2.72 13.48
N ARG A 142 9.35 2.68 14.82
CA ARG A 142 9.71 3.82 15.70
C ARG A 142 11.12 4.39 15.47
N PRO A 143 12.16 3.59 15.18
CA PRO A 143 13.50 4.12 14.91
C PRO A 143 13.62 4.86 13.58
N PHE A 144 12.67 4.70 12.64
CA PHE A 144 12.72 5.41 11.37
C PHE A 144 12.32 6.87 11.54
N THR A 145 13.05 7.75 10.89
CA THR A 145 12.77 9.19 10.88
C THR A 145 11.57 9.52 9.99
N PRO A 146 10.98 10.72 10.11
CA PRO A 146 9.93 11.20 9.20
C PRO A 146 10.35 11.21 7.71
N ARG A 147 11.65 11.09 7.42
CA ARG A 147 12.16 10.86 6.07
C ARG A 147 11.62 9.56 5.48
N TYR A 148 11.46 8.50 6.27
CA TYR A 148 11.05 7.18 5.78
C TYR A 148 9.65 6.75 6.19
N VAL A 149 9.03 7.36 7.20
CA VAL A 149 7.68 7.03 7.65
C VAL A 149 6.80 8.27 7.64
N ASP A 150 5.59 8.15 7.12
CA ASP A 150 4.54 9.16 7.15
C ASP A 150 3.18 8.48 7.33
N PHE A 151 2.18 9.22 7.78
CA PHE A 151 0.88 8.67 8.16
C PHE A 151 -0.25 9.27 7.32
N LEU A 152 -1.10 8.41 6.77
CA LEU A 152 -2.24 8.83 5.95
C LEU A 152 -3.37 9.43 6.79
N ASP A 153 -3.39 9.16 8.09
CA ASP A 153 -4.33 9.73 9.06
C ASP A 153 -3.98 11.16 9.49
N ASN A 154 -2.83 11.70 9.06
CA ASN A 154 -2.50 13.11 9.25
C ASN A 154 -3.62 13.99 8.66
N PRO A 155 -4.15 14.98 9.39
CA PRO A 155 -5.32 15.75 8.95
C PRO A 155 -5.20 16.33 7.54
N ASP A 156 -4.04 16.89 7.18
CA ASP A 156 -3.81 17.47 5.85
C ASP A 156 -3.78 16.43 4.74
N VAL A 157 -3.25 15.23 5.02
CA VAL A 157 -3.22 14.13 4.06
C VAL A 157 -4.62 13.54 3.94
N LYS A 158 -5.23 13.19 5.06
CA LYS A 158 -6.60 12.65 5.14
C LYS A 158 -7.58 13.54 4.39
N ASN A 159 -7.59 14.85 4.63
CA ASN A 159 -8.47 15.79 3.95
C ASN A 159 -8.37 15.77 2.41
N LYS A 160 -7.18 15.44 1.88
CA LYS A 160 -6.91 15.35 0.44
C LYS A 160 -7.37 14.03 -0.16
N ILE A 161 -7.28 12.93 0.59
CA ILE A 161 -7.49 11.58 0.05
C ILE A 161 -8.72 10.88 0.61
N GLU A 162 -9.42 11.44 1.59
CA GLU A 162 -10.62 10.84 2.13
C GLU A 162 -11.78 10.93 1.14
N TYR A 163 -12.60 9.88 1.13
CA TYR A 163 -13.86 9.88 0.43
C TYR A 163 -14.84 10.81 1.13
N LYS A 164 -15.20 11.89 0.43
CA LYS A 164 -16.25 12.82 0.86
C LYS A 164 -17.51 12.44 0.11
N LYS A 165 -18.55 11.98 0.82
CA LYS A 165 -19.89 11.85 0.20
C LYS A 165 -20.22 13.21 -0.41
N LYS A 166 -20.47 13.25 -1.72
CA LYS A 166 -21.12 14.43 -2.31
C LYS A 166 -22.48 14.53 -1.64
N ASN A 167 -22.71 15.61 -0.88
CA ASN A 167 -24.07 15.95 -0.48
C ASN A 167 -24.85 16.15 -1.78
N LYS A 168 -25.87 15.31 -1.99
CA LYS A 168 -26.87 15.54 -3.04
C LYS A 168 -27.68 16.77 -2.70
#